data_AF-A0A1J7I4L6-F1
#
_entry.id   AF-A0A1J7I4L6-F1
#
_cell.length_a   1.000
_cell.length_b   1.000
_cell.length_c   1.000
_cell.angle_alpha   90.00
_cell.angle_beta   90.00
_cell.angle_gamma   90.00
#
_symmetry.space_group_name_H-M   'P 1'
#
loop_
_entity.id
_entity.type
_entity.pdbx_description
1 polymer ?
#
loop_
_entity_poly.entity_id
_entity_poly.type
_entity_poly.pdbx_seq_one_letter_code
_entity_poly.pdbx_strand_id
1 'polypeptide(L)'
;MLSAGVKTLSPVPTEPFHTPSWPSCLHVKVQRRPLELSVIATELRDEKKIDVGKEGTITKYAAVKKVVPRKPPDRDYILEPVIVNPKIQLASSIWDMINSTYDGLDRGNYPIQSKEGTGGAYFMIDSTGQKYVSVFKPIDEEPMAVNNPRGLPLSLDGEGLKKGTIVGQGALREVAAYILDHPMSGRRALFGDGKGFAGVPPTLMVKCLHKGFNHPGDLTAKIGSMQMFMENNGSCEDMGPGSFKVKEVHKISVLDIRLANADRHAGNILLGAEEDNDQAVLIPIDHGYCLPTSFEDCTFEWLYWPQARQPYSAETIEYINSLDAEEDIALLKFHGWDLPVECACTLRISTMLLKKGAARGMTPFAIGSIMCRESLNKESLIEEIVQAAMDSILPGTSEATYMDSVSEIMNRRLDEIACSSSLL
;
A
#
# COMPACT_ATOMS: atom_id res chain seq x y z
N MET A 1 14.71 -12.08 64.55
CA MET A 1 15.15 -10.80 63.96
C MET A 1 16.67 -10.88 63.83
N LEU A 2 17.20 -11.02 62.63
CA LEU A 2 18.63 -11.13 62.38
C LEU A 2 19.04 -10.01 61.42
N SER A 3 19.95 -9.17 61.92
CA SER A 3 21.03 -8.38 61.28
C SER A 3 20.76 -7.73 59.92
N ALA A 4 20.72 -6.40 59.81
CA ALA A 4 21.85 -5.44 59.83
C ALA A 4 22.44 -5.15 58.44
N GLY A 5 22.66 -3.86 58.14
CA GLY A 5 23.64 -3.39 57.16
C GLY A 5 23.13 -2.37 56.14
N VAL A 6 23.39 -1.08 56.38
CA VAL A 6 23.38 -0.03 55.36
C VAL A 6 24.74 -0.01 54.65
N LYS A 7 24.75 0.01 53.31
CA LYS A 7 25.86 0.50 52.46
C LYS A 7 25.31 1.15 51.20
N THR A 8 25.83 2.33 50.87
CA THR A 8 25.51 3.16 49.70
C THR A 8 26.52 3.00 48.56
N LEU A 9 25.98 3.08 47.32
CA LEU A 9 26.54 3.55 46.03
C LEU A 9 27.59 2.74 45.25
N SER A 10 27.23 2.32 44.02
CA SER A 10 27.80 2.80 42.73
C SER A 10 27.16 2.06 41.52
N PRO A 11 27.21 2.62 40.29
CA PRO A 11 26.27 2.35 39.20
C PRO A 11 26.65 1.12 38.34
N VAL A 12 25.65 0.43 37.81
CA VAL A 12 25.81 -0.69 36.87
C VAL A 12 25.75 -0.14 35.43
N PRO A 13 26.57 -0.67 34.48
CA PRO A 13 27.02 0.05 33.29
C PRO A 13 25.94 0.22 32.21
N THR A 14 26.06 1.32 31.45
CA THR A 14 25.48 1.47 30.12
C THR A 14 26.16 0.49 29.16
N GLU A 15 25.43 -0.52 28.70
CA GLU A 15 25.86 -1.31 27.55
C GLU A 15 25.70 -0.49 26.25
N PRO A 16 26.65 -0.56 25.31
CA PRO A 16 26.57 0.17 24.05
C PRO A 16 25.52 -0.45 23.13
N PHE A 17 24.83 0.42 22.39
CA PHE A 17 23.93 0.06 21.30
C PHE A 17 24.60 -0.92 20.33
N HIS A 18 24.09 -2.14 20.26
CA HIS A 18 24.37 -3.05 19.15
C HIS A 18 23.64 -2.54 17.90
N THR A 19 24.40 -2.05 16.94
CA THR A 19 23.96 -1.87 15.55
C THR A 19 23.68 -3.25 14.93
N PRO A 20 22.55 -3.49 14.25
CA PRO A 20 22.32 -4.75 13.55
C PRO A 20 23.31 -4.87 12.39
N SER A 21 24.06 -5.97 12.34
CA SER A 21 24.85 -6.38 11.19
C SER A 21 23.93 -6.99 10.12
N TRP A 22 24.02 -6.50 8.89
CA TRP A 22 23.32 -7.06 7.74
C TRP A 22 23.77 -8.50 7.46
N PRO A 23 22.85 -9.47 7.26
CA PRO A 23 23.22 -10.84 6.93
C PRO A 23 23.67 -10.94 5.47
N SER A 24 24.83 -11.56 5.27
CA SER A 24 25.28 -12.12 4.00
C SER A 24 24.24 -13.11 3.46
N CYS A 25 23.94 -13.03 2.16
CA CYS A 25 23.03 -13.94 1.47
C CYS A 25 23.43 -15.41 1.72
N LEU A 26 22.63 -16.13 2.50
CA LEU A 26 22.66 -17.59 2.60
C LEU A 26 21.21 -18.07 2.74
N HIS A 27 20.86 -19.07 1.94
CA HIS A 27 19.65 -19.87 2.12
C HIS A 27 19.56 -20.35 3.58
N VAL A 28 18.69 -19.72 4.36
CA VAL A 28 18.38 -20.15 5.74
C VAL A 28 16.88 -20.39 5.82
N LYS A 29 16.49 -21.62 6.17
CA LYS A 29 15.12 -21.95 6.57
C LYS A 29 14.70 -21.05 7.72
N VAL A 30 13.86 -20.06 7.43
CA VAL A 30 13.28 -19.17 8.43
C VAL A 30 12.28 -19.98 9.25
N GLN A 31 12.62 -20.27 10.51
CA GLN A 31 11.65 -20.78 11.46
C GLN A 31 10.80 -19.60 11.96
N ARG A 32 9.66 -19.40 11.30
CA ARG A 32 8.74 -18.27 11.55
C ARG A 32 7.95 -18.51 12.85
N ARG A 33 7.94 -17.53 13.75
CA ARG A 33 6.96 -17.46 14.83
C ARG A 33 5.73 -16.69 14.34
N PRO A 34 4.50 -17.13 14.68
CA PRO A 34 3.30 -16.40 14.34
C PRO A 34 3.28 -15.04 15.06
N LEU A 35 2.87 -14.00 14.33
CA LEU A 35 2.54 -12.69 14.89
C LEU A 35 1.31 -12.85 15.81
N GLU A 36 1.52 -12.92 17.12
CA GLU A 36 0.44 -12.85 18.11
C GLU A 36 0.04 -11.39 18.33
N LEU A 37 -1.06 -10.98 17.68
CA LEU A 37 -1.81 -9.79 18.07
C LEU A 37 -2.62 -10.13 19.33
N SER A 38 -2.15 -9.66 20.48
CA SER A 38 -2.88 -9.81 21.75
C SER A 38 -4.06 -8.83 21.82
N VAL A 39 -5.28 -9.36 21.84
CA VAL A 39 -6.51 -8.62 22.15
C VAL A 39 -6.97 -9.07 23.53
N ILE A 40 -6.87 -8.19 24.52
CA ILE A 40 -7.38 -8.45 25.88
C ILE A 40 -8.89 -8.21 25.86
N ALA A 41 -9.68 -9.28 25.93
CA ALA A 41 -11.10 -9.24 26.25
C ALA A 41 -11.29 -9.66 27.72
N THR A 42 -12.06 -8.87 28.46
CA THR A 42 -12.45 -9.17 29.85
C THR A 42 -13.92 -9.61 29.86
N GLU A 43 -14.18 -10.80 30.38
CA GLU A 43 -15.54 -11.26 30.73
C GLU A 43 -15.80 -11.07 32.23
N LEU A 44 -17.03 -10.73 32.62
CA LEU A 44 -17.93 -11.60 33.40
C LEU A 44 -19.20 -10.87 33.94
N ARG A 45 -20.34 -11.53 33.68
CA ARG A 45 -21.54 -11.81 34.50
C ARG A 45 -22.70 -10.79 34.69
N ASP A 46 -23.85 -11.30 34.22
CA ASP A 46 -25.29 -11.12 34.47
C ASP A 46 -25.80 -10.36 35.71
N GLU A 47 -26.90 -9.59 35.53
CA GLU A 47 -28.24 -9.94 36.04
C GLU A 47 -29.35 -8.99 35.50
N LYS A 48 -30.54 -9.55 35.26
CA LYS A 48 -31.77 -8.89 34.73
C LYS A 48 -32.51 -8.06 35.80
N LYS A 49 -33.21 -6.99 35.37
CA LYS A 49 -34.58 -6.64 35.81
C LYS A 49 -35.25 -5.63 34.87
N ILE A 50 -36.54 -5.85 34.60
CA ILE A 50 -37.44 -5.05 33.75
C ILE A 50 -38.30 -4.20 34.69
N ASP A 51 -38.57 -2.92 34.36
CA ASP A 51 -39.90 -2.32 34.58
C ASP A 51 -40.17 -1.06 33.72
N VAL A 52 -41.46 -0.81 33.51
CA VAL A 52 -42.12 0.07 32.52
C VAL A 52 -42.53 1.42 33.14
N GLY A 53 -42.50 2.54 32.39
CA GLY A 53 -43.14 3.80 32.83
C GLY A 53 -43.02 5.01 31.89
N LYS A 54 -44.17 5.60 31.54
CA LYS A 54 -44.52 6.57 30.47
C LYS A 54 -43.99 8.03 30.56
N GLU A 55 -43.87 8.62 29.36
CA GLU A 55 -44.17 9.98 28.82
C GLU A 55 -43.96 11.29 29.62
N GLY A 56 -43.42 12.29 28.91
CA GLY A 56 -43.52 13.72 29.23
C GLY A 56 -42.55 14.61 28.44
N THR A 57 -43.04 15.31 27.42
CA THR A 57 -42.34 16.21 26.49
C THR A 57 -41.90 17.54 27.12
N ILE A 58 -40.75 18.12 26.71
CA ILE A 58 -40.55 19.53 26.27
C ILE A 58 -39.05 19.78 25.96
N THR A 59 -38.82 20.38 24.78
CA THR A 59 -37.56 20.67 24.10
C THR A 59 -36.77 21.81 24.74
N LYS A 60 -35.46 21.64 24.97
CA LYS A 60 -34.43 22.71 24.94
C LYS A 60 -33.08 22.18 24.47
N TYR A 61 -32.47 22.93 23.57
CA TYR A 61 -31.19 22.66 22.91
C TYR A 61 -30.00 22.69 23.87
N ALA A 62 -28.93 21.98 23.48
CA ALA A 62 -27.57 21.92 24.03
C ALA A 62 -27.32 20.96 25.21
N ALA A 63 -26.80 19.76 24.89
CA ALA A 63 -25.72 19.11 25.65
C ALA A 63 -25.20 17.89 24.87
N VAL A 64 -23.88 17.88 24.67
CA VAL A 64 -23.07 16.78 24.10
C VAL A 64 -23.43 15.46 24.80
N LYS A 65 -24.16 14.57 24.11
CA LYS A 65 -24.38 13.21 24.59
C LYS A 65 -23.24 12.32 24.10
N LYS A 66 -22.38 11.92 25.03
CA LYS A 66 -21.60 10.68 24.95
C LYS A 66 -22.51 9.57 24.42
N VAL A 67 -22.26 9.11 23.20
CA VAL A 67 -22.91 7.93 22.65
C VAL A 67 -22.37 6.74 23.44
N VAL A 68 -23.20 6.21 24.33
CA VAL A 68 -22.94 4.91 24.97
C VAL A 68 -23.11 3.85 23.89
N PRO A 69 -22.19 2.87 23.72
CA PRO A 69 -22.37 1.83 22.74
C PRO A 69 -23.60 1.00 23.14
N ARG A 70 -24.68 1.08 22.36
CA ARG A 70 -25.74 0.08 22.42
C ARG A 70 -25.13 -1.22 21.88
N LYS A 71 -25.29 -2.31 22.63
CA LYS A 71 -24.98 -3.67 22.16
C LYS A 71 -25.67 -3.84 20.79
N PRO A 72 -24.94 -4.16 19.70
CA PRO A 72 -25.59 -4.38 18.42
C PRO A 72 -26.58 -5.56 18.57
N PRO A 73 -27.76 -5.54 17.92
CA PRO A 73 -28.50 -6.78 17.70
C PRO A 73 -27.58 -7.80 17.02
N ASP A 74 -27.84 -9.11 17.17
CA ASP A 74 -27.13 -10.16 16.41
C ASP A 74 -27.07 -9.76 14.94
N ARG A 75 -25.94 -9.21 14.52
CA ARG A 75 -25.72 -8.73 13.16
C ARG A 75 -24.82 -9.75 12.53
N ASP A 76 -25.28 -10.32 11.42
CA ASP A 76 -24.52 -11.27 10.61
C ASP A 76 -23.34 -10.60 9.85
N TYR A 77 -23.03 -9.34 10.16
CA TYR A 77 -21.97 -8.57 9.51
C TYR A 77 -21.27 -7.57 10.46
N ILE A 78 -20.00 -7.27 10.13
CA ILE A 78 -19.13 -6.29 10.80
C ILE A 78 -18.44 -5.49 9.70
N LEU A 79 -18.29 -4.18 9.88
CA LEU A 79 -17.42 -3.35 9.06
C LEU A 79 -16.77 -2.29 9.95
N GLU A 80 -15.46 -2.44 10.19
CA GLU A 80 -14.71 -1.57 11.10
C GLU A 80 -13.38 -1.16 10.45
N PRO A 81 -13.04 0.14 10.39
CA PRO A 81 -11.72 0.58 9.96
C PRO A 81 -10.65 0.09 10.95
N VAL A 82 -9.53 -0.41 10.44
CA VAL A 82 -8.38 -0.82 11.26
C VAL A 82 -7.43 0.36 11.38
N ILE A 83 -7.49 1.06 12.51
CA ILE A 83 -6.64 2.22 12.82
C ILE A 83 -5.63 1.82 13.89
N VAL A 84 -4.37 1.62 13.50
CA VAL A 84 -3.30 1.21 14.42
C VAL A 84 -2.88 2.35 15.33
N ASN A 85 -2.76 3.56 14.78
CA ASN A 85 -2.38 4.75 15.53
C ASN A 85 -3.59 5.67 15.75
N PRO A 86 -4.05 5.86 16.99
CA PRO A 86 -5.27 6.63 17.28
C PRO A 86 -5.17 8.12 16.97
N LYS A 87 -3.98 8.63 16.62
CA LYS A 87 -3.78 10.01 16.16
C LYS A 87 -4.20 10.23 14.71
N ILE A 88 -4.40 9.16 13.94
CA ILE A 88 -4.85 9.23 12.56
C ILE A 88 -6.31 9.67 12.54
N GLN A 89 -6.63 10.68 11.73
CA GLN A 89 -8.01 10.99 11.37
C GLN A 89 -8.19 10.61 9.91
N LEU A 90 -9.28 9.91 9.61
CA LEU A 90 -9.58 9.53 8.24
C LEU A 90 -10.23 10.72 7.53
N ALA A 91 -9.85 10.93 6.27
CA ALA A 91 -10.45 11.93 5.39
C ALA A 91 -11.95 11.71 5.25
N SER A 92 -12.71 12.77 4.95
CA SER A 92 -14.17 12.68 4.81
C SER A 92 -14.58 11.65 3.75
N SER A 93 -13.87 11.59 2.62
CA SER A 93 -14.14 10.63 1.55
C SER A 93 -14.00 9.17 1.99
N ILE A 94 -13.09 8.88 2.92
CA ILE A 94 -12.95 7.53 3.49
C ILE A 94 -14.13 7.21 4.40
N TRP A 95 -14.55 8.17 5.25
CA TRP A 95 -15.74 7.99 6.08
C TRP A 95 -17.01 7.82 5.25
N ASP A 96 -17.18 8.61 4.19
CA ASP A 96 -18.32 8.52 3.28
C ASP A 96 -18.36 7.15 2.60
N MET A 97 -17.22 6.64 2.13
CA MET A 97 -17.10 5.29 1.57
C MET A 97 -17.47 4.20 2.58
N ILE A 98 -16.95 4.28 3.81
CA ILE A 98 -17.24 3.29 4.87
C ILE A 98 -18.72 3.32 5.23
N ASN A 99 -19.28 4.51 5.45
CA ASN A 99 -20.69 4.67 5.82
C ASN A 99 -21.62 4.18 4.70
N SER A 100 -21.33 4.50 3.44
CA SER A 100 -22.13 4.03 2.31
C SER A 100 -22.02 2.51 2.12
N THR A 101 -20.83 1.93 2.38
CA THR A 101 -20.63 0.48 2.34
C THR A 101 -21.40 -0.19 3.49
N TYR A 102 -21.35 0.39 4.68
CA TYR A 102 -22.10 -0.06 5.85
C TYR A 102 -23.61 -0.04 5.58
N ASP A 103 -24.14 1.05 5.04
CA ASP A 103 -25.57 1.19 4.73
C ASP A 103 -26.04 0.18 3.69
N GLY A 104 -25.18 -0.17 2.72
CA GLY A 104 -25.43 -1.25 1.78
C GLY A 104 -25.60 -2.62 2.45
N LEU A 105 -24.66 -2.96 3.33
CA LEU A 105 -24.71 -4.21 4.10
C LEU A 105 -25.93 -4.25 5.03
N ASP A 106 -26.26 -3.15 5.70
CA ASP A 106 -27.43 -3.04 6.60
C ASP A 106 -28.76 -3.22 5.85
N ARG A 107 -28.82 -2.79 4.59
CA ARG A 107 -29.97 -3.01 3.69
C ARG A 107 -30.04 -4.43 3.10
N GLY A 108 -29.06 -5.28 3.40
CA GLY A 108 -29.00 -6.65 2.90
C GLY A 108 -28.47 -6.77 1.48
N ASN A 109 -27.72 -5.77 0.98
CA ASN A 109 -27.01 -5.87 -0.30
C ASN A 109 -25.70 -6.63 -0.09
N TYR A 110 -25.52 -7.74 -0.79
CA TYR A 110 -24.38 -8.64 -0.55
C TYR A 110 -23.16 -8.16 -1.34
N PRO A 111 -21.95 -8.36 -0.81
CA PRO A 111 -20.73 -8.24 -1.58
C PRO A 111 -20.79 -9.13 -2.82
N ILE A 112 -20.43 -8.58 -3.98
CA ILE A 112 -20.36 -9.31 -5.25
C ILE A 112 -18.91 -9.63 -5.52
N GLN A 113 -18.55 -10.91 -5.54
CA GLN A 113 -17.22 -11.33 -5.94
C GLN A 113 -16.96 -10.97 -7.41
N SER A 114 -15.83 -10.33 -7.69
CA SER A 114 -15.36 -10.11 -9.06
C SER A 114 -15.20 -11.46 -9.77
N LYS A 115 -15.40 -11.49 -11.08
CA LYS A 115 -15.12 -12.68 -11.91
C LYS A 115 -13.67 -12.73 -12.38
N GLU A 116 -12.98 -11.61 -12.33
CA GLU A 116 -11.61 -11.41 -12.81
C GLU A 116 -10.60 -11.46 -11.65
N GLY A 117 -9.32 -11.52 -12.00
CA GLY A 117 -8.21 -11.57 -11.05
C GLY A 117 -7.97 -12.97 -10.43
N THR A 118 -6.89 -13.05 -9.66
CA THR A 118 -6.33 -14.30 -9.11
C THR A 118 -6.67 -14.53 -7.63
N GLY A 119 -7.20 -13.51 -6.95
CA GLY A 119 -7.61 -13.54 -5.54
C GLY A 119 -9.09 -13.28 -5.32
N GLY A 120 -9.47 -13.15 -4.04
CA GLY A 120 -10.77 -12.64 -3.62
C GLY A 120 -10.81 -11.11 -3.71
N ALA A 121 -11.72 -10.60 -4.55
CA ALA A 121 -12.04 -9.18 -4.65
C ALA A 121 -13.56 -9.03 -4.71
N TYR A 122 -14.11 -8.15 -3.89
CA TYR A 122 -15.55 -8.03 -3.68
C TYR A 122 -16.01 -6.59 -3.89
N PHE A 123 -16.92 -6.39 -4.83
CA PHE A 123 -17.63 -5.13 -4.99
C PHE A 123 -18.68 -4.99 -3.90
N MET A 124 -18.59 -3.89 -3.17
CA MET A 124 -19.54 -3.50 -2.14
C MET A 124 -20.55 -2.52 -2.75
N ILE A 125 -21.83 -2.72 -2.45
CA ILE A 125 -22.92 -1.99 -3.09
C ILE A 125 -23.50 -0.99 -2.10
N ASP A 126 -23.99 0.14 -2.60
CA ASP A 126 -24.68 1.16 -1.81
C ASP A 126 -26.02 0.66 -1.25
N SER A 127 -26.68 1.49 -0.45
CA SER A 127 -27.99 1.17 0.15
C SER A 127 -29.12 0.97 -0.86
N THR A 128 -28.99 1.53 -2.07
CA THR A 128 -30.00 1.40 -3.13
C THR A 128 -29.86 0.09 -3.91
N GLY A 129 -28.69 -0.56 -3.84
CA GLY A 129 -28.40 -1.76 -4.62
C GLY A 129 -28.00 -1.47 -6.07
N GLN A 130 -27.76 -0.20 -6.42
CA GLN A 130 -27.55 0.22 -7.81
C GLN A 130 -26.09 0.59 -8.12
N LYS A 131 -25.31 1.01 -7.12
CA LYS A 131 -23.95 1.53 -7.33
C LYS A 131 -22.92 0.76 -6.53
N TYR A 132 -21.76 0.52 -7.15
CA TYR A 132 -20.57 0.08 -6.42
C TYR A 132 -19.97 1.26 -5.64
N VAL A 133 -19.61 0.99 -4.39
CA VAL A 133 -19.08 1.99 -3.44
C VAL A 133 -17.61 1.75 -3.18
N SER A 134 -17.23 0.49 -2.97
CA SER A 134 -15.86 0.10 -2.66
C SER A 134 -15.56 -1.30 -3.16
N VAL A 135 -14.27 -1.62 -3.25
CA VAL A 135 -13.75 -2.95 -3.52
C VAL A 135 -13.00 -3.42 -2.28
N PHE A 136 -13.41 -4.55 -1.72
CA PHE A 136 -12.77 -5.18 -0.58
C PHE A 136 -11.94 -6.40 -1.03
N LYS A 137 -10.66 -6.46 -0.65
CA LYS A 137 -9.73 -7.56 -0.95
C LYS A 137 -9.22 -8.19 0.35
N PRO A 138 -9.78 -9.33 0.79
CA PRO A 138 -9.35 -10.02 2.01
C PRO A 138 -7.93 -10.60 1.90
N ILE A 139 -7.13 -10.43 2.95
CA ILE A 139 -5.75 -10.95 3.08
C ILE A 139 -5.71 -12.47 2.93
N ASP A 140 -6.65 -13.18 3.54
CA ASP A 140 -6.69 -14.63 3.54
C ASP A 140 -7.20 -15.23 2.22
N GLU A 141 -7.66 -14.38 1.30
CA GLU A 141 -8.14 -14.73 -0.04
C GLU A 141 -7.23 -14.24 -1.16
N GLU A 142 -6.07 -13.67 -0.82
CA GLU A 142 -5.03 -13.31 -1.79
C GLU A 142 -4.63 -14.52 -2.66
N PRO A 143 -3.99 -14.29 -3.82
CA PRO A 143 -3.43 -15.37 -4.61
C PRO A 143 -2.52 -16.25 -3.76
N MET A 144 -2.74 -17.57 -3.82
CA MET A 144 -2.00 -18.57 -3.05
C MET A 144 -2.18 -18.49 -1.52
N ALA A 145 -3.16 -17.72 -1.02
CA ALA A 145 -3.55 -17.70 0.39
C ALA A 145 -4.46 -18.89 0.76
N VAL A 146 -4.60 -19.13 2.07
CA VAL A 146 -5.31 -20.30 2.63
C VAL A 146 -6.77 -20.42 2.18
N ASN A 147 -7.46 -19.29 2.00
CA ASN A 147 -8.87 -19.24 1.60
C ASN A 147 -9.04 -18.65 0.19
N ASN A 148 -8.03 -18.78 -0.68
CA ASN A 148 -8.13 -18.29 -2.05
C ASN A 148 -9.35 -18.91 -2.78
N PRO A 149 -10.28 -18.09 -3.31
CA PRO A 149 -11.50 -18.59 -3.93
C PRO A 149 -11.31 -19.05 -5.38
N ARG A 150 -10.11 -18.87 -5.96
CA ARG A 150 -9.78 -19.22 -7.35
C ARG A 150 -9.13 -20.60 -7.49
N GLY A 151 -8.93 -21.31 -6.40
CA GLY A 151 -8.33 -22.65 -6.41
C GLY A 151 -6.84 -22.66 -6.76
N LEU A 152 -6.15 -21.53 -6.58
CA LEU A 152 -4.69 -21.48 -6.69
C LEU A 152 -4.04 -22.31 -5.55
N PRO A 153 -2.89 -22.97 -5.81
CA PRO A 153 -2.20 -23.73 -4.78
C PRO A 153 -1.70 -22.82 -3.66
N LEU A 154 -1.77 -23.30 -2.43
CA LEU A 154 -1.23 -22.62 -1.25
C LEU A 154 0.28 -22.41 -1.39
N SER A 155 0.75 -21.21 -1.06
CA SER A 155 2.19 -20.92 -0.99
C SER A 155 2.84 -21.64 0.19
N LEU A 156 3.85 -22.47 -0.08
CA LEU A 156 4.54 -23.27 0.95
C LEU A 156 5.70 -22.53 1.62
N ASP A 157 6.37 -21.64 0.89
CA ASP A 157 7.44 -20.77 1.37
C ASP A 157 6.94 -19.36 1.72
N GLY A 158 5.69 -19.05 1.37
CA GLY A 158 5.03 -17.77 1.58
C GLY A 158 5.33 -16.73 0.51
N GLU A 159 6.08 -17.07 -0.55
CA GLU A 159 6.26 -16.20 -1.71
C GLU A 159 4.92 -16.05 -2.46
N GLY A 160 4.62 -14.83 -2.89
CA GLY A 160 3.44 -14.51 -3.69
C GLY A 160 3.63 -14.81 -5.18
N LEU A 161 2.72 -14.31 -6.02
CA LEU A 161 2.81 -14.48 -7.49
C LEU A 161 3.98 -13.72 -8.12
N LYS A 162 4.46 -12.66 -7.47
CA LYS A 162 5.58 -11.83 -7.93
C LYS A 162 6.78 -12.01 -7.02
N LYS A 163 7.97 -12.13 -7.59
CA LYS A 163 9.23 -12.21 -6.87
C LYS A 163 9.41 -11.03 -5.92
N GLY A 164 9.84 -11.36 -4.70
CA GLY A 164 9.97 -10.39 -3.62
C GLY A 164 8.66 -9.91 -3.00
N THR A 165 7.54 -10.58 -3.26
CA THR A 165 6.26 -10.36 -2.56
C THR A 165 5.90 -11.54 -1.68
N ILE A 166 5.16 -11.28 -0.59
CA ILE A 166 4.76 -12.29 0.40
C ILE A 166 3.24 -12.39 0.41
N VAL A 167 2.71 -13.61 0.41
CA VAL A 167 1.27 -13.86 0.54
C VAL A 167 0.74 -13.28 1.84
N GLY A 168 -0.37 -12.56 1.76
CA GLY A 168 -1.02 -11.89 2.87
C GLY A 168 -0.49 -10.48 3.16
N GLN A 169 0.38 -9.93 2.29
CA GLN A 169 0.86 -8.54 2.39
C GLN A 169 0.32 -7.64 1.28
N GLY A 170 -0.47 -8.16 0.33
CA GLY A 170 -1.02 -7.36 -0.77
C GLY A 170 -1.91 -6.23 -0.26
N ALA A 171 -2.78 -6.51 0.71
CA ALA A 171 -3.65 -5.49 1.31
C ALA A 171 -2.87 -4.31 1.95
N LEU A 172 -1.70 -4.57 2.55
CA LEU A 172 -0.85 -3.52 3.13
C LEU A 172 -0.25 -2.64 2.04
N ARG A 173 0.15 -3.24 0.92
CA ARG A 173 0.74 -2.56 -0.25
C ARG A 173 -0.29 -1.66 -0.95
N GLU A 174 -1.54 -2.12 -1.07
CA GLU A 174 -2.66 -1.31 -1.55
C GLU A 174 -2.87 -0.04 -0.71
N VAL A 175 -2.87 -0.19 0.62
CA VAL A 175 -3.00 0.94 1.55
C VAL A 175 -1.78 1.87 1.48
N ALA A 176 -0.57 1.29 1.38
CA ALA A 176 0.65 2.05 1.25
C ALA A 176 0.69 2.90 -0.03
N ALA A 177 0.25 2.37 -1.16
CA ALA A 177 0.18 3.11 -2.42
C ALA A 177 -0.70 4.36 -2.28
N TYR A 178 -1.85 4.28 -1.62
CA TYR A 178 -2.69 5.44 -1.34
C TYR A 178 -2.05 6.45 -0.38
N ILE A 179 -1.44 5.97 0.71
CA ILE A 179 -0.78 6.83 1.70
C ILE A 179 0.39 7.61 1.06
N LEU A 180 1.18 6.92 0.24
CA LEU A 180 2.36 7.47 -0.41
C LEU A 180 2.02 8.29 -1.67
N ASP A 181 0.84 8.15 -2.25
CA ASP A 181 0.40 9.04 -3.34
C ASP A 181 0.11 10.45 -2.81
N HIS A 182 1.16 11.26 -2.63
CA HIS A 182 1.08 12.61 -2.09
C HIS A 182 0.43 13.58 -3.07
N PRO A 183 -0.31 14.60 -2.60
CA PRO A 183 -0.84 15.64 -3.48
C PRO A 183 0.28 16.52 -4.08
N MET A 184 -0.02 17.22 -5.17
CA MET A 184 0.93 18.17 -5.77
C MET A 184 1.33 19.30 -4.81
N SER A 185 0.45 19.67 -3.87
CA SER A 185 0.69 20.70 -2.86
C SER A 185 1.69 20.29 -1.76
N GLY A 186 2.25 19.08 -1.85
CA GLY A 186 3.23 18.56 -0.91
C GLY A 186 2.74 17.28 -0.23
N ARG A 187 3.17 17.04 1.00
CA ARG A 187 2.93 15.77 1.68
C ARG A 187 1.44 15.56 1.96
N ARG A 188 0.98 14.31 1.82
CA ARG A 188 -0.37 13.95 2.27
C ARG A 188 -0.44 14.25 3.76
N ALA A 189 -1.43 15.06 4.15
CA ALA A 189 -1.63 15.35 5.56
C ALA A 189 -1.85 14.04 6.32
N LEU A 190 -1.45 13.99 7.60
CA LEU A 190 -1.78 12.87 8.50
C LEU A 190 -3.29 12.59 8.58
N PHE A 191 -4.10 13.56 8.13
CA PHE A 191 -5.56 13.55 8.12
C PHE A 191 -6.16 13.19 6.75
N GLY A 192 -5.33 12.99 5.72
CA GLY A 192 -5.73 12.40 4.43
C GLY A 192 -6.34 13.33 3.39
N ASP A 193 -6.51 14.63 3.67
CA ASP A 193 -7.19 15.56 2.77
C ASP A 193 -6.29 15.96 1.58
N GLY A 194 -6.72 15.60 0.36
CA GLY A 194 -6.07 15.97 -0.90
C GLY A 194 -6.06 14.85 -1.95
N LYS A 195 -6.34 15.22 -3.22
CA LYS A 195 -6.19 14.31 -4.38
C LYS A 195 -4.69 14.02 -4.56
N GLY A 196 -4.31 12.75 -4.51
CA GLY A 196 -2.93 12.33 -4.72
C GLY A 196 -2.47 12.66 -6.14
N PHE A 197 -1.16 12.77 -6.34
CA PHE A 197 -0.54 13.13 -7.61
C PHE A 197 -0.89 12.14 -8.72
N ALA A 198 -0.76 10.84 -8.46
CA ALA A 198 -1.16 9.78 -9.38
C ALA A 198 -2.69 9.57 -9.39
N GLY A 199 -3.34 9.84 -8.26
CA GLY A 199 -4.78 9.70 -8.10
C GLY A 199 -5.20 8.29 -7.69
N VAL A 200 -4.40 7.64 -6.83
CA VAL A 200 -4.79 6.36 -6.21
C VAL A 200 -6.07 6.58 -5.41
N PRO A 201 -7.14 5.80 -5.65
CA PRO A 201 -8.38 5.97 -4.91
C PRO A 201 -8.17 5.75 -3.40
N PRO A 202 -8.89 6.48 -2.54
CA PRO A 202 -8.87 6.27 -1.10
C PRO A 202 -8.96 4.80 -0.71
N THR A 203 -7.93 4.34 -0.01
CA THR A 203 -7.74 2.94 0.35
C THR A 203 -7.37 2.85 1.83
N LEU A 204 -8.05 2.00 2.60
CA LEU A 204 -7.70 1.73 3.99
C LEU A 204 -7.79 0.25 4.33
N MET A 205 -7.21 -0.12 5.46
CA MET A 205 -7.39 -1.44 6.05
C MET A 205 -8.72 -1.51 6.79
N VAL A 206 -9.51 -2.55 6.56
CA VAL A 206 -10.78 -2.79 7.26
C VAL A 206 -10.87 -4.22 7.75
N LYS A 207 -11.63 -4.40 8.84
CA LYS A 207 -12.11 -5.68 9.32
C LYS A 207 -13.57 -5.81 8.90
N CYS A 208 -13.87 -6.81 8.08
CA CYS A 208 -15.19 -7.05 7.55
C CYS A 208 -15.64 -8.50 7.82
N LEU A 209 -16.80 -8.68 8.46
CA LEU A 209 -17.49 -9.96 8.56
C LEU A 209 -18.68 -9.91 7.61
N HIS A 210 -18.77 -10.86 6.69
CA HIS A 210 -19.98 -11.06 5.89
C HIS A 210 -19.96 -12.48 5.28
N LYS A 211 -21.13 -13.12 5.20
CA LYS A 211 -21.28 -14.48 4.64
C LYS A 211 -21.11 -14.59 3.12
N GLY A 212 -21.05 -13.44 2.44
CA GLY A 212 -20.80 -13.35 1.00
C GLY A 212 -19.32 -13.51 0.61
N PHE A 213 -18.40 -13.50 1.58
CA PHE A 213 -16.98 -13.80 1.34
C PHE A 213 -16.72 -15.31 1.33
N ASN A 214 -15.53 -15.73 0.92
CA ASN A 214 -15.18 -17.14 0.87
C ASN A 214 -14.81 -17.68 2.26
N HIS A 215 -15.68 -18.50 2.83
CA HIS A 215 -15.47 -19.17 4.12
C HIS A 215 -15.51 -20.69 3.94
N PRO A 216 -14.36 -21.37 3.73
CA PRO A 216 -14.31 -22.83 3.66
C PRO A 216 -14.73 -23.53 4.97
N GLY A 217 -14.72 -22.82 6.10
CA GLY A 217 -15.12 -23.31 7.42
C GLY A 217 -16.06 -22.33 8.13
N ASP A 218 -15.75 -21.99 9.38
CA ASP A 218 -16.58 -21.08 10.17
C ASP A 218 -16.62 -19.66 9.59
N LEU A 219 -17.76 -19.00 9.77
CA LEU A 219 -17.95 -17.60 9.42
C LEU A 219 -17.07 -16.73 10.31
N THR A 220 -16.00 -16.15 9.75
CA THR A 220 -15.01 -15.36 10.49
C THR A 220 -14.80 -13.98 9.89
N ALA A 221 -14.41 -13.01 10.72
CA ALA A 221 -14.16 -11.66 10.24
C ALA A 221 -12.84 -11.66 9.47
N LYS A 222 -12.86 -11.09 8.27
CA LYS A 222 -11.70 -10.98 7.38
C LYS A 222 -11.07 -9.59 7.50
N ILE A 223 -9.76 -9.53 7.40
CA ILE A 223 -9.01 -8.27 7.33
C ILE A 223 -8.51 -8.11 5.90
N GLY A 224 -8.61 -6.90 5.34
CA GLY A 224 -8.25 -6.64 3.96
C GLY A 224 -8.23 -5.16 3.61
N SER A 225 -7.74 -4.85 2.41
CA SER A 225 -7.82 -3.49 1.88
C SER A 225 -9.22 -3.22 1.35
N MET A 226 -9.74 -2.02 1.64
CA MET A 226 -10.97 -1.48 1.09
C MET A 226 -10.63 -0.21 0.33
N GLN A 227 -10.79 -0.26 -0.98
CA GLN A 227 -10.53 0.86 -1.89
C GLN A 227 -11.84 1.43 -2.41
N MET A 228 -11.94 2.74 -2.52
CA MET A 228 -13.12 3.39 -3.09
C MET A 228 -13.30 2.98 -4.54
N PHE A 229 -14.51 2.59 -4.90
CA PHE A 229 -14.86 2.33 -6.29
C PHE A 229 -14.99 3.66 -7.02
N MET A 230 -14.27 3.79 -8.13
CA MET A 230 -14.32 4.97 -8.98
C MET A 230 -15.19 4.68 -10.20
N GLU A 231 -16.19 5.54 -10.47
CA GLU A 231 -16.94 5.47 -11.74
C GLU A 231 -15.96 5.63 -12.92
N ASN A 232 -16.02 4.69 -13.86
CA ASN A 232 -15.05 4.54 -14.95
C ASN A 232 -15.69 3.94 -16.20
N ASN A 233 -15.00 4.10 -17.33
CA ASN A 233 -15.38 3.62 -18.66
C ASN A 233 -14.49 2.46 -19.13
N GLY A 234 -14.12 1.54 -18.22
CA GLY A 234 -13.28 0.39 -18.51
C GLY A 234 -11.79 0.62 -18.25
N SER A 235 -10.98 -0.40 -18.54
CA SER A 235 -9.53 -0.36 -18.39
C SER A 235 -8.84 0.17 -19.65
N CYS A 236 -7.54 0.45 -19.56
CA CYS A 236 -6.75 0.85 -20.71
C CYS A 236 -6.47 -0.30 -21.70
N GLU A 237 -6.84 -1.55 -21.41
CA GLU A 237 -6.62 -2.69 -22.33
C GLU A 237 -7.44 -2.58 -23.61
N ASP A 238 -8.61 -1.95 -23.53
CA ASP A 238 -9.53 -1.78 -24.66
C ASP A 238 -9.24 -0.52 -25.49
N MET A 239 -8.16 0.22 -25.18
CA MET A 239 -7.87 1.53 -25.76
C MET A 239 -6.52 1.60 -26.49
N GLY A 240 -6.46 2.43 -27.54
CA GLY A 240 -5.22 2.73 -28.22
C GLY A 240 -4.30 3.63 -27.37
N PRO A 241 -3.03 3.26 -27.12
CA PRO A 241 -2.15 3.96 -26.18
C PRO A 241 -1.84 5.41 -26.57
N GLY A 242 -2.00 5.78 -27.85
CA GLY A 242 -1.81 7.16 -28.31
C GLY A 242 -2.88 8.16 -27.85
N SER A 243 -4.01 7.70 -27.29
CA SER A 243 -5.13 8.57 -26.88
C SER A 243 -4.94 9.21 -25.51
N PHE A 244 -4.03 8.70 -24.68
CA PHE A 244 -3.86 9.16 -23.31
C PHE A 244 -3.10 10.50 -23.24
N LYS A 245 -3.44 11.32 -22.25
CA LYS A 245 -2.69 12.54 -21.96
C LYS A 245 -1.32 12.22 -21.39
N VAL A 246 -0.34 13.03 -21.79
CA VAL A 246 1.04 12.96 -21.29
C VAL A 246 1.09 13.09 -19.77
N LYS A 247 0.40 14.10 -19.21
CA LYS A 247 0.33 14.33 -17.76
C LYS A 247 -0.24 13.12 -17.00
N GLU A 248 -1.23 12.43 -17.56
CA GLU A 248 -1.88 11.28 -16.92
C GLU A 248 -1.01 10.02 -16.95
N VAL A 249 -0.19 9.83 -17.99
CA VAL A 249 0.80 8.74 -18.01
C VAL A 249 1.96 9.06 -17.07
N HIS A 250 2.43 10.32 -17.05
CA HIS A 250 3.54 10.75 -16.19
C HIS A 250 3.22 10.64 -14.71
N LYS A 251 1.98 10.91 -14.29
CA LYS A 251 1.62 10.78 -12.88
C LYS A 251 1.70 9.33 -12.39
N ILE A 252 1.28 8.38 -13.23
CA ILE A 252 1.34 6.94 -12.94
C ILE A 252 2.79 6.47 -12.97
N SER A 253 3.59 6.91 -13.95
CA SER A 253 4.99 6.49 -14.04
C SER A 253 5.81 6.90 -12.82
N VAL A 254 5.57 8.10 -12.28
CA VAL A 254 6.24 8.57 -11.06
C VAL A 254 5.92 7.66 -9.87
N LEU A 255 4.64 7.30 -9.67
CA LEU A 255 4.24 6.44 -8.57
C LEU A 255 4.79 5.02 -8.76
N ASP A 256 4.63 4.43 -9.94
CA ASP A 256 5.04 3.05 -10.18
C ASP A 256 6.56 2.85 -10.14
N ILE A 257 7.34 3.81 -10.65
CA ILE A 257 8.81 3.81 -10.51
C ILE A 257 9.16 3.86 -9.03
N ARG A 258 8.64 4.83 -8.27
CA ARG A 258 8.95 5.01 -6.85
C ARG A 258 8.54 3.80 -6.00
N LEU A 259 7.44 3.14 -6.33
CA LEU A 259 6.98 1.96 -5.61
C LEU A 259 7.50 0.65 -6.20
N ALA A 260 8.33 0.68 -7.25
CA ALA A 260 8.84 -0.50 -7.95
C ALA A 260 7.72 -1.52 -8.24
N ASN A 261 6.64 -1.06 -8.90
CA ASN A 261 5.46 -1.88 -9.14
C ASN A 261 5.80 -3.10 -10.03
N ALA A 262 5.49 -4.31 -9.54
CA ALA A 262 5.76 -5.57 -10.25
C ALA A 262 4.60 -6.05 -11.14
N ASP A 263 3.51 -5.27 -11.23
CA ASP A 263 2.30 -5.70 -11.95
C ASP A 263 1.51 -4.54 -12.56
N ARG A 264 2.17 -3.48 -13.03
CA ARG A 264 1.46 -2.43 -13.77
C ARG A 264 1.21 -2.86 -15.22
N HIS A 265 0.09 -3.53 -15.46
CA HIS A 265 -0.48 -3.75 -16.79
C HIS A 265 -1.62 -2.76 -17.10
N ALA A 266 -2.05 -2.68 -18.36
CA ALA A 266 -3.11 -1.77 -18.79
C ALA A 266 -4.46 -2.03 -18.10
N GLY A 267 -4.73 -3.28 -17.70
CA GLY A 267 -5.91 -3.66 -16.92
C GLY A 267 -5.97 -3.00 -15.53
N ASN A 268 -4.81 -2.64 -14.97
CA ASN A 268 -4.69 -1.98 -13.68
C ASN A 268 -4.74 -0.44 -13.78
N ILE A 269 -5.11 0.11 -14.94
CA ILE A 269 -5.31 1.54 -15.15
C ILE A 269 -6.71 1.74 -15.73
N LEU A 270 -7.58 2.42 -15.00
CA LEU A 270 -8.94 2.69 -15.42
C LEU A 270 -9.06 4.05 -16.13
N LEU A 271 -10.03 4.15 -17.02
CA LEU A 271 -10.48 5.41 -17.61
C LEU A 271 -11.58 6.01 -16.76
N GLY A 272 -11.24 7.01 -15.95
CA GLY A 272 -12.22 7.79 -15.20
C GLY A 272 -13.14 8.61 -16.10
N ALA A 273 -14.23 9.13 -15.51
CA ALA A 273 -15.08 10.11 -16.16
C ALA A 273 -14.29 11.33 -16.65
N GLU A 274 -14.69 11.86 -17.80
CA GLU A 274 -14.11 13.08 -18.36
C GLU A 274 -14.42 14.25 -17.40
N GLU A 275 -13.39 14.91 -16.86
CA GLU A 275 -13.55 16.21 -16.18
C GLU A 275 -13.93 17.27 -17.24
N ASP A 276 -14.38 18.47 -16.82
CA ASP A 276 -15.03 19.59 -17.54
C ASP A 276 -14.52 20.00 -18.96
N ASN A 277 -13.48 19.35 -19.50
CA ASN A 277 -12.90 19.52 -20.82
C ASN A 277 -12.96 18.27 -21.73
N ASP A 278 -13.91 17.35 -21.56
CA ASP A 278 -14.08 16.12 -22.37
C ASP A 278 -12.80 15.26 -22.48
N GLN A 279 -12.08 15.10 -21.36
CA GLN A 279 -10.78 14.45 -21.38
C GLN A 279 -10.62 13.41 -20.27
N ALA A 280 -10.36 12.16 -20.67
CA ALA A 280 -10.22 11.01 -19.78
C ALA A 280 -9.08 11.18 -18.75
N VAL A 281 -9.41 10.90 -17.50
CA VAL A 281 -8.47 10.82 -16.36
C VAL A 281 -8.05 9.35 -16.20
N LEU A 282 -6.76 9.09 -15.99
CA LEU A 282 -6.29 7.73 -15.69
C LEU A 282 -6.31 7.48 -14.18
N ILE A 283 -6.89 6.36 -13.76
CA ILE A 283 -6.99 6.01 -12.34
C ILE A 283 -6.18 4.73 -12.11
N PRO A 284 -5.01 4.81 -11.43
CA PRO A 284 -4.25 3.63 -11.09
C PRO A 284 -4.95 2.87 -9.96
N ILE A 285 -5.16 1.57 -10.17
CA ILE A 285 -5.69 0.64 -9.18
C ILE A 285 -4.75 -0.55 -9.01
N ASP A 286 -5.07 -1.46 -8.09
CA ASP A 286 -4.37 -2.74 -7.92
C ASP A 286 -2.85 -2.63 -7.68
N HIS A 287 -2.48 -2.17 -6.49
CA HIS A 287 -1.08 -2.01 -6.07
C HIS A 287 -0.61 -3.16 -5.17
N GLY A 288 -1.30 -4.30 -5.18
CA GLY A 288 -0.97 -5.45 -4.32
C GLY A 288 0.45 -6.00 -4.51
N TYR A 289 1.10 -5.69 -5.65
CA TYR A 289 2.45 -6.13 -6.00
C TYR A 289 3.49 -4.99 -6.10
N CYS A 290 3.26 -3.86 -5.42
CA CYS A 290 4.29 -2.82 -5.28
C CYS A 290 5.16 -3.03 -4.03
N LEU A 291 6.27 -2.31 -3.93
CA LEU A 291 7.28 -2.35 -2.85
C LEU A 291 7.95 -3.74 -2.62
N PRO A 292 8.29 -4.52 -3.67
CA PRO A 292 8.88 -5.84 -3.51
C PRO A 292 10.26 -5.78 -2.82
N THR A 293 10.76 -6.93 -2.35
CA THR A 293 12.12 -7.05 -1.80
C THR A 293 13.21 -7.09 -2.87
N SER A 294 12.85 -7.16 -4.16
CA SER A 294 13.77 -7.16 -5.31
C SER A 294 13.12 -6.47 -6.52
N PHE A 295 13.93 -6.08 -7.51
CA PHE A 295 13.44 -5.44 -8.74
C PHE A 295 13.10 -6.43 -9.87
N GLU A 296 13.29 -7.73 -9.63
CA GLU A 296 13.25 -8.79 -10.65
C GLU A 296 11.98 -8.78 -11.53
N ASP A 297 10.80 -8.60 -10.91
CA ASP A 297 9.51 -8.62 -11.60
C ASP A 297 8.94 -7.21 -11.88
N CYS A 298 9.73 -6.14 -11.72
CA CYS A 298 9.28 -4.77 -12.04
C CYS A 298 8.75 -4.70 -13.48
N THR A 299 7.48 -4.31 -13.62
CA THR A 299 6.76 -4.38 -14.91
C THR A 299 5.90 -3.14 -15.09
N PHE A 300 6.12 -2.43 -16.21
CA PHE A 300 5.45 -1.18 -16.53
C PHE A 300 4.93 -1.18 -17.98
N GLU A 301 3.64 -1.37 -18.17
CA GLU A 301 3.00 -1.33 -19.50
C GLU A 301 3.12 0.05 -20.17
N TRP A 302 3.08 1.12 -19.38
CA TRP A 302 3.19 2.48 -19.90
C TRP A 302 4.53 2.80 -20.56
N LEU A 303 5.57 1.95 -20.40
CA LEU A 303 6.83 2.08 -21.14
C LEU A 303 6.64 2.06 -22.65
N TYR A 304 5.64 1.31 -23.12
CA TYR A 304 5.39 1.14 -24.55
C TYR A 304 4.48 2.22 -25.12
N TRP A 305 4.04 3.17 -24.28
CA TRP A 305 3.15 4.25 -24.69
C TRP A 305 3.95 5.48 -25.16
N PRO A 306 3.55 6.17 -26.24
CA PRO A 306 4.29 7.33 -26.78
C PRO A 306 4.57 8.44 -25.75
N GLN A 307 3.68 8.60 -24.77
CA GLN A 307 3.72 9.60 -23.71
C GLN A 307 4.92 9.39 -22.77
N ALA A 308 5.33 8.14 -22.54
CA ALA A 308 6.48 7.82 -21.70
C ALA A 308 7.81 8.27 -22.32
N ARG A 309 7.85 8.53 -23.63
CA ARG A 309 9.02 9.07 -24.32
C ARG A 309 9.11 10.59 -24.27
N GLN A 310 8.16 11.27 -23.65
CA GLN A 310 8.19 12.72 -23.46
C GLN A 310 8.83 13.07 -22.11
N PRO A 311 9.60 14.17 -22.02
CA PRO A 311 10.22 14.59 -20.76
C PRO A 311 9.15 15.00 -19.73
N TYR A 312 9.44 14.78 -18.45
CA TYR A 312 8.59 15.27 -17.38
C TYR A 312 8.44 16.80 -17.45
N SER A 313 7.24 17.28 -17.11
CA SER A 313 7.00 18.72 -16.96
C SER A 313 7.79 19.30 -15.77
N ALA A 314 8.01 20.62 -15.76
CA ALA A 314 8.67 21.28 -14.63
C ALA A 314 7.91 21.06 -13.30
N GLU A 315 6.58 21.09 -13.35
CA GLU A 315 5.69 20.81 -12.21
C GLU A 315 5.91 19.38 -11.68
N THR A 316 6.02 18.40 -12.58
CA THR A 316 6.31 17.00 -12.23
C THR A 316 7.71 16.83 -11.63
N ILE A 317 8.72 17.54 -12.17
CA ILE A 317 10.09 17.48 -11.65
C ILE A 317 10.15 18.08 -10.23
N GLU A 318 9.45 19.19 -9.98
CA GLU A 318 9.35 19.77 -8.64
C GLU A 318 8.69 18.80 -7.65
N TYR A 319 7.60 18.15 -8.06
CA TYR A 319 6.98 17.08 -7.28
C TYR A 319 7.96 15.95 -6.97
N ILE A 320 8.66 15.40 -7.98
CA ILE A 320 9.67 14.35 -7.80
C ILE A 320 10.76 14.77 -6.81
N ASN A 321 11.24 16.01 -6.90
CA ASN A 321 12.28 16.53 -6.02
C ASN A 321 11.82 16.63 -4.55
N SER A 322 10.53 16.84 -4.32
CA SER A 322 9.94 16.93 -2.98
C SER A 322 9.80 15.59 -2.25
N LEU A 323 9.88 14.46 -2.97
CA LEU A 323 9.72 13.12 -2.40
C LEU A 323 10.91 12.72 -1.51
N ASP A 324 10.63 12.07 -0.38
CA ASP A 324 11.62 11.63 0.60
C ASP A 324 11.29 10.23 1.15
N ALA A 325 12.16 9.26 0.83
CA ALA A 325 11.95 7.86 1.19
C ALA A 325 12.00 7.59 2.70
N GLU A 326 12.78 8.34 3.49
CA GLU A 326 12.84 8.12 4.95
C GLU A 326 11.56 8.59 5.62
N GLU A 327 11.04 9.73 5.17
CA GLU A 327 9.76 10.22 5.65
C GLU A 327 8.60 9.32 5.23
N ASP A 328 8.65 8.73 4.04
CA ASP A 328 7.67 7.74 3.57
C ASP A 328 7.65 6.50 4.45
N ILE A 329 8.82 5.97 4.78
CA ILE A 329 8.96 4.80 5.66
C ILE A 329 8.42 5.14 7.05
N ALA A 330 8.76 6.32 7.58
CA ALA A 330 8.22 6.79 8.85
C ALA A 330 6.69 6.97 8.81
N LEU A 331 6.14 7.44 7.69
CA LEU A 331 4.71 7.60 7.48
C LEU A 331 4.00 6.24 7.45
N LEU A 332 4.51 5.26 6.69
CA LEU A 332 3.96 3.90 6.68
C LEU A 332 3.97 3.28 8.08
N LYS A 333 5.08 3.44 8.82
CA LYS A 333 5.19 2.99 10.22
C LYS A 333 4.17 3.68 11.11
N PHE A 334 3.95 4.99 10.93
CA PHE A 334 2.93 5.76 11.64
C PHE A 334 1.52 5.24 11.38
N HIS A 335 1.25 4.78 10.15
CA HIS A 335 0.00 4.14 9.73
C HIS A 335 -0.13 2.67 10.13
N GLY A 336 0.90 2.10 10.77
CA GLY A 336 0.86 0.75 11.34
C GLY A 336 1.52 -0.33 10.50
N TRP A 337 2.19 0.02 9.40
CA TRP A 337 2.99 -0.92 8.64
C TRP A 337 4.48 -0.64 8.84
N ASP A 338 5.13 -1.46 9.67
CA ASP A 338 6.59 -1.46 9.78
C ASP A 338 7.16 -2.14 8.53
N LEU A 339 7.53 -1.34 7.54
CA LEU A 339 7.98 -1.81 6.23
C LEU A 339 9.22 -2.70 6.41
N PRO A 340 9.22 -3.95 5.88
CA PRO A 340 10.40 -4.81 5.95
C PRO A 340 11.63 -4.13 5.38
N VAL A 341 12.80 -4.40 5.96
CA VAL A 341 14.06 -3.71 5.65
C VAL A 341 14.40 -3.80 4.16
N GLU A 342 14.17 -4.96 3.54
CA GLU A 342 14.39 -5.19 2.12
C GLU A 342 13.42 -4.39 1.24
N CYS A 343 12.15 -4.28 1.64
CA CYS A 343 11.16 -3.44 0.94
C CYS A 343 11.50 -1.94 1.08
N ALA A 344 11.97 -1.52 2.27
CA ALA A 344 12.43 -0.16 2.53
C ALA A 344 13.68 0.19 1.69
N CYS A 345 14.59 -0.77 1.52
CA CYS A 345 15.73 -0.66 0.62
C CYS A 345 15.27 -0.41 -0.83
N THR A 346 14.33 -1.21 -1.34
CA THR A 346 13.73 -1.01 -2.68
C THR A 346 13.14 0.39 -2.84
N LEU A 347 12.38 0.89 -1.86
CA LEU A 347 11.79 2.23 -1.88
C LEU A 347 12.85 3.35 -1.92
N ARG A 348 13.93 3.22 -1.13
CA ARG A 348 15.05 4.17 -1.13
C ARG A 348 15.72 4.23 -2.50
N ILE A 349 16.07 3.06 -3.04
CA ILE A 349 16.81 2.94 -4.31
C ILE A 349 15.97 3.43 -5.49
N SER A 350 14.69 3.04 -5.56
CA SER A 350 13.77 3.49 -6.61
C SER A 350 13.48 4.99 -6.55
N THR A 351 13.28 5.55 -5.35
CA THR A 351 13.13 7.00 -5.16
C THR A 351 14.41 7.73 -5.59
N MET A 352 15.58 7.20 -5.25
CA MET A 352 16.87 7.74 -5.66
C MET A 352 17.04 7.73 -7.19
N LEU A 353 16.71 6.61 -7.84
CA LEU A 353 16.74 6.47 -9.30
C LEU A 353 15.82 7.49 -9.97
N LEU A 354 14.58 7.62 -9.50
CA LEU A 354 13.61 8.57 -10.02
C LEU A 354 14.14 10.00 -9.94
N LYS A 355 14.65 10.43 -8.78
CA LYS A 355 15.17 11.79 -8.58
C LYS A 355 16.41 12.06 -9.43
N LYS A 356 17.37 11.12 -9.45
CA LYS A 356 18.62 11.26 -10.23
C LYS A 356 18.37 11.24 -11.73
N GLY A 357 17.42 10.43 -12.21
CA GLY A 357 17.03 10.38 -13.61
C GLY A 357 16.31 11.66 -14.05
N ALA A 358 15.32 12.12 -13.26
CA ALA A 358 14.60 13.36 -13.55
C ALA A 358 15.53 14.58 -13.57
N ALA A 359 16.50 14.67 -12.65
CA ALA A 359 17.51 15.73 -12.63
C ALA A 359 18.40 15.77 -13.87
N ARG A 360 18.54 14.63 -14.59
CA ARG A 360 19.27 14.51 -15.86
C ARG A 360 18.39 14.71 -17.09
N GLY A 361 17.12 15.10 -16.92
CA GLY A 361 16.17 15.27 -18.01
C GLY A 361 15.75 13.95 -18.67
N MET A 362 15.96 12.81 -18.00
CA MET A 362 15.53 11.51 -18.51
C MET A 362 14.00 11.42 -18.57
N THR A 363 13.49 10.75 -19.60
CA THR A 363 12.07 10.51 -19.79
C THR A 363 11.58 9.37 -18.88
N PRO A 364 10.26 9.26 -18.60
CA PRO A 364 9.70 8.09 -17.92
C PRO A 364 10.16 6.77 -18.53
N PHE A 365 10.21 6.70 -19.87
CA PHE A 365 10.71 5.55 -20.60
C PHE A 365 12.14 5.20 -20.19
N ALA A 366 13.05 6.18 -20.24
CA ALA A 366 14.45 5.95 -19.92
C ALA A 366 14.66 5.51 -18.47
N ILE A 367 13.91 6.08 -17.51
CA ILE A 367 14.01 5.69 -16.09
C ILE A 367 13.38 4.32 -15.84
N GLY A 368 12.17 4.06 -16.36
CA GLY A 368 11.48 2.80 -16.17
C GLY A 368 12.20 1.62 -16.85
N SER A 369 12.82 1.84 -18.02
CA SER A 369 13.64 0.81 -18.70
C SER A 369 14.88 0.39 -17.90
N ILE A 370 15.34 1.19 -16.93
CA ILE A 370 16.42 0.79 -16.01
C ILE A 370 15.92 -0.25 -15.01
N MET A 371 14.63 -0.21 -14.65
CA MET A 371 14.02 -1.09 -13.66
C MET A 371 13.49 -2.39 -14.24
N CYS A 372 13.03 -2.38 -15.50
CA CYS A 372 12.43 -3.55 -16.12
C CYS A 372 13.48 -4.41 -16.82
N ARG A 373 13.39 -5.73 -16.65
CA ARG A 373 14.18 -6.70 -17.43
C ARG A 373 13.71 -6.70 -18.90
N GLU A 374 14.66 -6.75 -19.85
CA GLU A 374 14.35 -6.91 -21.28
C GLU A 374 13.82 -8.33 -21.60
N SER A 375 14.24 -9.31 -20.82
CA SER A 375 13.80 -10.70 -20.90
C SER A 375 13.98 -11.38 -19.54
N LEU A 376 13.27 -12.49 -19.30
CA LEU A 376 13.35 -13.21 -18.02
C LEU A 376 14.77 -13.64 -17.62
N ASN A 377 15.68 -13.77 -18.58
CA ASN A 377 17.04 -14.27 -18.36
C ASN A 377 18.11 -13.16 -18.32
N LYS A 378 17.72 -11.89 -18.45
CA LYS A 378 18.64 -10.75 -18.45
C LYS A 378 18.24 -9.80 -17.34
N GLU A 379 19.10 -9.68 -16.33
CA GLU A 379 18.95 -8.73 -15.24
C GLU A 379 18.77 -7.30 -15.79
N SER A 380 17.95 -6.53 -15.09
CA SER A 380 17.75 -5.12 -15.39
C SER A 380 18.95 -4.31 -14.91
N LEU A 381 19.10 -3.09 -15.43
CA LEU A 381 20.23 -2.25 -15.04
C LEU A 381 20.19 -1.90 -13.54
N ILE A 382 19.00 -1.76 -12.94
CA ILE A 382 18.90 -1.50 -11.50
C ILE A 382 19.39 -2.70 -10.67
N GLU A 383 19.15 -3.92 -11.13
CA GLU A 383 19.66 -5.14 -10.48
C GLU A 383 21.18 -5.20 -10.57
N GLU A 384 21.77 -4.90 -11.73
CA GLU A 384 23.22 -4.81 -11.88
C GLU A 384 23.83 -3.75 -10.95
N ILE A 385 23.17 -2.59 -10.79
CA ILE A 385 23.62 -1.51 -9.89
C ILE A 385 23.58 -1.99 -8.43
N VAL A 386 22.45 -2.60 -8.02
CA VAL A 386 22.25 -3.13 -6.67
C VAL A 386 23.27 -4.21 -6.34
N GLN A 387 23.51 -5.13 -7.28
CA GLN A 387 24.47 -6.22 -7.12
C GLN A 387 25.91 -5.69 -7.06
N ALA A 388 26.29 -4.79 -7.97
CA ALA A 388 27.62 -4.18 -7.96
C ALA A 388 27.89 -3.39 -6.66
N ALA A 389 26.87 -2.72 -6.12
CA ALA A 389 26.99 -2.05 -4.83
C ALA A 389 27.20 -3.05 -3.69
N MET A 390 26.46 -4.16 -3.68
CA MET A 390 26.65 -5.23 -2.70
C MET A 390 28.04 -5.85 -2.79
N ASP A 391 28.55 -6.11 -3.99
CA ASP A 391 29.88 -6.70 -4.21
C ASP A 391 31.03 -5.75 -3.83
N SER A 392 30.76 -4.44 -3.80
CA SER A 392 31.74 -3.41 -3.45
C SER A 392 31.96 -3.21 -1.95
N ILE A 393 31.01 -3.68 -1.11
CA ILE A 393 31.04 -3.45 0.34
C ILE A 393 31.40 -4.72 1.12
N LEU A 394 32.05 -4.53 2.28
CA LEU A 394 32.38 -5.66 3.15
C LEU A 394 31.15 -6.13 3.94
N PRO A 395 31.07 -7.42 4.32
CA PRO A 395 30.02 -7.90 5.23
C PRO A 395 29.99 -7.10 6.53
N GLY A 396 28.79 -6.74 7.01
CA GLY A 396 28.59 -5.95 8.23
C GLY A 396 28.74 -4.44 8.07
N THR A 397 28.87 -3.95 6.84
CA THR A 397 28.85 -2.52 6.51
C THR A 397 27.48 -1.89 6.84
N SER A 398 27.47 -0.60 7.17
CA SER A 398 26.24 0.13 7.51
C SER A 398 25.32 0.31 6.29
N GLU A 399 24.01 0.45 6.53
CA GLU A 399 23.03 0.74 5.47
C GLU A 399 23.35 2.04 4.73
N ALA A 400 23.79 3.08 5.44
CA ALA A 400 24.16 4.36 4.84
C ALA A 400 25.29 4.19 3.82
N THR A 401 26.34 3.45 4.17
CA THR A 401 27.47 3.16 3.27
C THR A 401 27.04 2.32 2.06
N TYR A 402 26.10 1.37 2.25
CA TYR A 402 25.52 0.64 1.13
C TYR A 402 24.76 1.57 0.17
N MET A 403 23.92 2.46 0.71
CA MET A 403 23.17 3.45 -0.08
C MET A 403 24.08 4.44 -0.80
N ASP A 404 25.20 4.85 -0.17
CA ASP A 404 26.23 5.68 -0.81
C ASP A 404 26.85 4.96 -2.01
N SER A 405 27.22 3.67 -1.87
CA SER A 405 27.75 2.87 -2.97
C SER A 405 26.74 2.73 -4.12
N VAL A 406 25.47 2.44 -3.82
CA VAL A 406 24.38 2.43 -4.83
C VAL A 406 24.30 3.78 -5.54
N SER A 407 24.32 4.89 -4.80
CA SER A 407 24.24 6.25 -5.34
C SER A 407 25.40 6.58 -6.29
N GLU A 408 26.62 6.19 -5.95
CA GLU A 408 27.82 6.40 -6.77
C GLU A 408 27.79 5.59 -8.06
N ILE A 409 27.50 4.28 -7.96
CA ILE A 409 27.42 3.39 -9.12
C ILE A 409 26.27 3.83 -10.04
N MET A 410 25.12 4.19 -9.45
CA MET A 410 23.98 4.70 -10.20
C MET A 410 24.31 6.00 -10.94
N ASN A 411 24.97 6.96 -10.29
CA ASN A 411 25.41 8.19 -10.96
C ASN A 411 26.24 7.89 -12.21
N ARG A 412 27.24 7.00 -12.09
CA ARG A 412 28.09 6.61 -13.21
C ARG A 412 27.29 6.03 -14.38
N ARG A 413 26.40 5.06 -14.10
CA ARG A 413 25.58 4.42 -15.16
C ARG A 413 24.59 5.41 -15.79
N LEU A 414 24.00 6.31 -15.00
CA LEU A 414 23.10 7.35 -15.53
C LEU A 414 23.84 8.38 -16.40
N ASP A 415 25.07 8.75 -16.02
CA ASP A 415 25.91 9.68 -16.79
C ASP A 415 26.34 9.05 -18.14
N GLU A 416 26.69 7.75 -18.14
CA GLU A 416 26.97 6.97 -19.36
C GLU A 416 25.78 6.97 -20.34
N ILE A 417 24.55 6.79 -19.82
CA ILE A 417 23.32 6.82 -20.63
C ILE A 417 23.04 8.24 -21.16
N ALA A 418 23.19 9.26 -20.32
CA ALA A 418 22.98 10.65 -20.71
C ALA A 418 23.96 11.09 -21.80
N CYS A 419 25.24 10.72 -21.69
CA CYS A 419 26.26 11.02 -22.69
C CYS A 419 25.96 10.32 -24.02
N SER A 420 25.57 9.04 -23.98
CA SER A 420 25.22 8.27 -25.17
C SER A 420 24.01 8.85 -25.92
N SER A 421 23.05 9.40 -25.17
CA SER A 421 21.85 10.04 -25.74
C SER A 421 22.13 11.43 -26.34
N SER A 422 23.21 12.09 -25.93
CA SER A 422 23.64 13.40 -26.47
C SER A 422 24.51 13.32 -27.73
N LEU A 423 24.95 12.10 -28.09
CA LEU A 423 25.78 11.82 -29.28
C LEU A 423 24.95 11.33 -30.49
N LEU A 424 23.64 11.17 -30.31
CA LEU A 424 22.63 10.88 -31.34
C LEU A 424 21.79 12.13 -31.59
#